data_AF-A0A453R2Y1-F1
#
_entry.id   AF-A0A453R2Y1-F1
#
_cell.length_a   1.000
_cell.length_b   1.000
_cell.length_c   1.000
_cell.angle_alpha   90.00
_cell.angle_beta   90.00
_cell.angle_gamma   90.00
#
_symmetry.space_group_name_H-M   'P 1'
#
loop_
_entity.id
_entity.type
_entity.pdbx_description
1 polymer ?
#
loop_
_entity_poly.entity_id
_entity_poly.type
_entity_poly.pdbx_seq_one_letter_code
_entity_poly.pdbx_strand_id
1 'polypeptide(L)'
;MGRRIDLSGAEIRADHGDGSPPIFLPRQPAASPLLALDIGGTLIKLVYTASCGGEEELRFAKFERRRLDDCFDFVRAQGLLGCNGTTTGSSKENMTLK
;
A
#
# COMPACT_ATOMS: atom_id res chain seq x y z
N MET A 1 -9.76 15.82 -14.14
CA MET A 1 -9.12 16.58 -13.04
C MET A 1 -8.38 15.59 -12.18
N GLY A 2 -7.04 15.61 -12.20
CA GLY A 2 -6.23 14.62 -11.49
C GLY A 2 -6.46 14.69 -9.97
N ARG A 3 -6.57 13.54 -9.32
CA ARG A 3 -6.56 13.45 -7.86
C ARG A 3 -5.21 13.94 -7.36
N ARG A 4 -5.22 15.04 -6.60
CA ARG A 4 -4.03 15.62 -5.98
C ARG A 4 -3.85 14.93 -4.63
N ILE A 5 -2.77 14.18 -4.49
CA ILE A 5 -2.40 13.60 -3.19
C ILE A 5 -1.92 14.75 -2.31
N ASP A 6 -2.56 14.94 -1.16
CA ASP A 6 -2.09 15.88 -0.15
C ASP A 6 -0.90 15.27 0.60
N LEU A 7 0.28 15.83 0.37
CA LEU A 7 1.53 15.43 0.99
C LEU A 7 1.96 16.42 2.09
N SER A 8 1.10 17.36 2.47
CA SER A 8 1.41 18.30 3.54
C SER A 8 1.67 17.55 4.86
N GLY A 9 2.82 17.85 5.49
CA GLY A 9 3.27 17.15 6.69
C GLY A 9 4.01 15.83 6.45
N ALA A 10 4.27 15.43 5.19
CA ALA A 10 5.21 14.35 4.91
C ALA A 10 6.65 14.83 5.20
N GLU A 11 7.43 14.04 5.94
CA GLU A 11 8.80 14.41 6.35
C GLU A 11 9.74 13.20 6.31
N ILE A 12 10.99 13.42 5.92
CA ILE A 12 12.08 12.45 6.07
C ILE A 12 12.85 12.87 7.31
N ARG A 13 12.79 12.08 8.40
CA ARG A 13 13.54 12.38 9.61
C ARG A 13 14.84 11.59 9.57
N ALA A 14 15.95 12.26 9.29
CA ALA A 14 17.28 11.66 9.35
C ALA A 14 18.01 12.10 10.62
N ASP A 15 18.54 11.14 11.36
CA ASP A 15 19.58 11.42 12.37
C ASP A 15 20.95 11.45 11.68
N HIS A 16 21.93 12.15 12.27
CA HIS A 16 23.30 12.22 11.75
C HIS A 16 23.96 10.84 11.78
N GLY A 17 23.90 10.13 10.65
CA GLY A 17 24.51 8.81 10.46
C GLY A 17 23.55 7.73 9.94
N ASP A 18 22.25 8.02 9.83
CA ASP A 18 21.28 7.04 9.34
C ASP A 18 21.30 6.93 7.81
N GLY A 19 21.68 5.77 7.29
CA GLY A 19 21.74 5.47 5.86
C GLY A 19 20.36 5.20 5.22
N SER A 20 19.32 5.03 6.03
CA SER A 20 17.95 4.74 5.57
C SER A 20 16.92 5.43 6.47
N PRO A 21 16.87 6.78 6.46
CA PRO A 21 16.01 7.53 7.35
C PRO A 21 14.52 7.24 7.07
N PRO A 22 13.68 7.10 8.11
CA PRO A 22 12.25 6.86 7.94
C PRO A 22 11.54 8.05 7.28
N ILE A 23 10.58 7.72 6.39
CA ILE A 23 9.64 8.68 5.82
C ILE A 23 8.34 8.60 6.61
N PHE A 24 7.92 9.74 7.17
CA PHE A 24 6.64 9.88 7.83
C PHE A 24 5.65 10.47 6.82
N LEU A 25 4.52 9.79 6.63
CA LEU A 25 3.44 10.28 5.78
C LEU A 25 2.27 10.77 6.63
N PRO A 26 1.61 11.86 6.21
CA PRO A 26 0.41 12.32 6.88
C PRO A 26 -0.65 11.21 6.80
N ARG A 27 -1.19 10.82 7.97
CA ARG A 27 -2.22 9.76 8.11
C ARG A 27 -1.71 8.32 7.98
N GLN A 28 -0.41 8.07 8.13
CA GLN A 28 0.09 6.70 8.25
C GLN A 28 -0.30 6.12 9.63
N PRO A 29 -1.10 5.04 9.69
CA PRO A 29 -1.45 4.40 10.96
C PRO A 29 -0.22 3.72 11.58
N ALA A 30 -0.18 3.63 12.91
CA ALA A 30 0.95 3.05 13.65
C ALA A 30 1.17 1.54 13.37
N ALA A 31 0.13 0.84 12.93
CA ALA A 31 0.18 -0.58 12.55
C ALA A 31 -0.38 -0.74 11.12
N SER A 32 0.46 -0.53 10.12
CA SER A 32 0.14 -0.84 8.72
C SER A 32 0.77 -2.18 8.33
N PRO A 33 0.08 -3.02 7.54
CA PRO A 33 0.73 -4.17 6.92
C PRO A 33 1.94 -3.71 6.13
N LEU A 34 3.09 -4.35 6.35
CA LEU A 34 4.31 -4.03 5.61
C LEU A 34 4.20 -4.66 4.23
N LEU A 35 4.07 -3.83 3.19
CA LEU A 35 4.09 -4.28 1.81
C LEU A 35 4.98 -3.38 0.96
N ALA A 36 5.65 -3.97 -0.03
CA ALA A 36 6.43 -3.27 -1.04
C ALA A 36 5.98 -3.71 -2.44
N LEU A 37 5.84 -2.75 -3.35
CA LEU A 37 5.40 -2.97 -4.72
C LEU A 37 6.42 -2.40 -5.71
N ASP A 38 7.04 -3.28 -6.51
CA ASP A 38 7.95 -2.92 -7.61
C ASP A 38 7.20 -3.07 -8.94
N ILE A 39 6.95 -1.95 -9.63
CA ILE A 39 6.26 -1.92 -10.93
C ILE A 39 7.28 -1.69 -12.04
N GLY A 40 7.73 -2.77 -12.66
CA GLY A 40 8.59 -2.73 -13.84
C GLY A 40 7.80 -2.58 -15.15
N GLY A 41 8.51 -2.59 -16.29
CA GLY A 41 7.89 -2.48 -17.62
C GLY A 41 6.96 -3.65 -18.00
N THR A 42 7.22 -4.83 -17.43
CA THR A 42 6.48 -6.07 -17.75
C THR A 42 5.84 -6.72 -16.53
N LEU A 43 6.45 -6.56 -15.36
CA LEU A 43 6.10 -7.31 -14.16
C LEU A 43 5.88 -6.36 -13.00
N ILE A 44 4.95 -6.76 -12.14
CA ILE A 44 4.74 -6.20 -10.82
C ILE A 44 5.20 -7.25 -9.81
N LYS A 45 6.05 -6.88 -8.87
CA LYS A 45 6.46 -7.73 -7.75
C LYS A 45 5.90 -7.15 -6.46
N LEU A 46 5.17 -7.96 -5.72
CA LEU A 46 4.61 -7.62 -4.41
C LEU A 46 5.33 -8.45 -3.36
N VAL A 47 5.86 -7.78 -2.34
CA VAL A 47 6.37 -8.40 -1.10
C VAL A 47 5.48 -7.92 0.03
N TYR A 48 5.01 -8.80 0.91
CA TYR A 48 4.14 -8.43 2.02
C TYR A 48 4.36 -9.31 3.23
N THR A 49 4.12 -8.77 4.43
CA THR A 49 4.10 -9.56 5.66
C THR A 49 2.72 -10.16 5.91
N ALA A 50 2.69 -11.40 6.39
CA ALA A 50 1.48 -12.07 6.84
C ALA A 50 1.71 -12.66 8.23
N SER A 51 0.75 -12.47 9.15
CA SER A 51 0.81 -13.10 10.46
C SER A 51 0.17 -14.49 10.39
N CYS A 52 0.97 -15.53 10.55
CA CYS A 52 0.49 -16.92 10.60
C CYS A 52 0.98 -17.55 11.90
N GLY A 53 0.08 -17.76 12.86
CA GLY A 53 0.41 -18.46 14.10
C GLY A 53 1.35 -17.72 15.07
N GLY A 54 1.45 -16.39 14.97
CA GLY A 54 2.29 -15.56 15.87
C GLY A 54 3.64 -15.17 15.30
N GLU A 55 4.02 -15.68 14.12
CA GLU A 55 5.21 -15.27 13.39
C GLU A 55 4.83 -14.41 12.16
N GLU A 56 5.62 -13.38 11.89
CA GLU A 56 5.49 -12.58 10.67
C GLU A 56 6.28 -13.23 9.53
N GLU A 57 5.57 -13.75 8.53
CA GLU A 57 6.15 -14.38 7.36
C GLU A 57 6.18 -13.39 6.18
N LEU A 58 7.33 -13.25 5.54
CA LEU A 58 7.45 -12.53 4.27
C LEU A 58 6.96 -13.40 3.12
N ARG A 59 5.98 -12.88 2.38
CA ARG A 59 5.38 -13.53 1.22
C ARG A 59 5.60 -12.73 -0.05
N PHE A 60 5.59 -13.44 -1.17
CA PHE A 60 5.87 -12.89 -2.49
C PHE A 60 4.73 -13.22 -3.44
N ALA A 61 4.30 -12.23 -4.21
CA ALA A 61 3.38 -12.40 -5.32
C ALA A 61 3.90 -11.66 -6.55
N LYS A 62 3.53 -12.14 -7.73
CA LYS A 62 3.96 -11.58 -9.01
C LYS A 62 2.78 -11.50 -9.95
N PHE A 63 2.68 -10.36 -10.63
CA PHE A 63 1.65 -10.10 -11.63
C PHE A 63 2.31 -9.57 -12.90
N GLU A 64 1.63 -9.71 -14.02
CA GLU A 64 2.01 -8.98 -15.23
C GLU A 64 1.57 -7.52 -15.10
N ARG A 65 2.35 -6.57 -15.59
CA ARG A 65 2.03 -5.12 -15.52
C ARG A 65 0.67 -4.79 -16.14
N ARG A 66 0.28 -5.50 -17.20
CA ARG A 66 -1.03 -5.36 -17.86
C ARG A 66 -2.22 -5.77 -16.98
N ARG A 67 -1.95 -6.50 -15.88
CA ARG A 67 -2.92 -7.01 -14.91
C ARG A 67 -2.76 -6.29 -13.56
N LEU A 68 -2.50 -4.99 -13.60
CA LEU A 68 -2.34 -4.18 -12.39
C LEU A 68 -3.59 -4.23 -11.49
N ASP A 69 -4.78 -4.29 -12.09
CA ASP A 69 -6.03 -4.39 -11.35
C ASP A 69 -6.11 -5.68 -10.52
N ASP A 70 -5.71 -6.83 -11.10
CA ASP A 70 -5.65 -8.11 -10.39
C ASP A 70 -4.67 -8.08 -9.20
N CYS A 71 -3.57 -7.33 -9.32
CA CYS A 71 -2.65 -7.10 -8.20
C CYS A 71 -3.35 -6.33 -7.07
N PHE A 72 -4.15 -5.30 -7.39
CA PHE A 72 -4.89 -4.54 -6.37
C PHE A 72 -6.08 -5.32 -5.80
N ASP A 73 -6.74 -6.17 -6.60
CA ASP A 73 -7.73 -7.12 -6.09
C ASP A 73 -7.09 -8.09 -5.10
N PHE A 74 -5.91 -8.63 -5.42
CA PHE A 74 -5.17 -9.51 -4.52
C PHE A 74 -4.81 -8.83 -3.20
N VAL A 75 -4.26 -7.61 -3.26
CA VAL A 75 -3.90 -6.81 -2.06
C VAL A 75 -5.12 -6.59 -1.16
N ARG A 76 -6.29 -6.30 -1.75
CA ARG A 76 -7.55 -6.15 -1.01
C ARG A 76 -8.03 -7.46 -0.41
N ALA A 77 -8.00 -8.55 -1.18
CA ALA A 77 -8.43 -9.87 -0.72
C ALA A 77 -7.58 -10.41 0.43
N GLN A 78 -6.28 -10.09 0.44
CA GLN A 78 -5.35 -10.44 1.53
C GLN A 78 -5.47 -9.50 2.75
N GLY A 79 -6.31 -8.46 2.71
CA GLY A 79 -6.46 -7.51 3.82
C GLY A 79 -5.20 -6.68 4.08
N LEU A 80 -4.30 -6.56 3.10
CA LEU A 80 -3.02 -5.85 3.25
C LEU A 80 -3.16 -4.31 3.28
N LEU A 81 -4.36 -3.82 2.98
CA LEU A 81 -4.74 -2.44 3.22
C LEU A 81 -5.77 -2.48 4.34
N GLY A 82 -5.32 -2.27 5.57
CA GLY A 82 -6.18 -2.18 6.75
C GLY A 82 -7.11 -0.98 6.60
N CYS A 83 -8.27 -1.18 5.99
CA CYS A 83 -9.33 -0.20 6.00
C CYS A 83 -9.99 -0.23 7.38
N ASN A 84 -9.58 0.65 8.30
CA ASN A 84 -10.48 1.11 9.36
C ASN A 84 -11.56 2.03 8.75
N GLY A 85 -12.30 1.50 7.77
CA GLY A 85 -13.52 2.11 7.28
C GLY A 85 -14.61 1.70 8.24
N THR A 86 -14.90 2.52 9.24
CA THR A 86 -16.23 2.54 9.85
C THR A 86 -17.26 2.51 8.73
N THR A 87 -18.03 1.43 8.65
CA THR A 87 -19.26 1.36 7.87
C THR A 87 -20.20 2.48 8.33
N THR A 88 -20.25 3.59 7.58
CA THR A 88 -21.48 4.30 7.20
C THR A 88 -21.13 5.51 6.34
N GLY A 89 -21.24 5.32 5.04
CA GLY A 89 -21.05 6.35 4.03
C GLY A 89 -21.22 5.71 2.66
N SER A 90 -22.45 5.31 2.34
CA SER A 90 -22.82 4.91 0.99
C SER A 90 -22.45 6.04 0.03
N SER A 91 -21.36 5.89 -0.72
CA SER A 91 -21.24 6.60 -1.99
C SER A 91 -21.12 5.59 -3.12
N LYS A 92 -22.26 5.38 -3.77
CA LYS A 92 -22.37 4.81 -5.11
C LYS A 92 -21.70 5.78 -6.08
N GLU A 93 -20.40 5.70 -6.23
CA GLU A 93 -19.69 6.41 -7.29
C GLU A 93 -18.96 5.36 -8.13
N ASN A 94 -19.63 4.90 -9.19
CA ASN A 94 -18.98 4.13 -10.23
C ASN A 94 -17.89 5.01 -10.86
N MET A 95 -16.62 4.73 -10.54
CA MET A 95 -15.49 5.41 -11.17
C MET A 95 -15.40 4.95 -12.63
N THR A 96 -15.92 5.79 -13.52
CA THR A 96 -15.73 5.62 -14.96
C THR A 96 -14.42 6.30 -15.32
N LEU A 97 -13.46 5.54 -15.87
CA LEU A 97 -12.20 6.08 -16.40
C LEU A 97 -12.51 6.91 -17.66
N LYS A 98 -11.96 8.12 -17.73
CA LYS A 98 -11.95 8.99 -18.92
C LYS A 98 -10.52 9.35 -19.26
#